data_AF-W7D4B8-F1
#
_entry.id   AF-W7D4B8-F1
#
_cell.length_a   1.000
_cell.length_b   1.000
_cell.length_c   1.000
_cell.angle_alpha   90.00
_cell.angle_beta   90.00
_cell.angle_gamma   90.00
#
_symmetry.space_group_name_H-M   'P 1'
#
loop_
_entity.id
_entity.type
_entity.pdbx_description
1 polymer ?
#
loop_
_entity_poly.entity_id
_entity_poly.type
_entity_poly.pdbx_seq_one_letter_code
_entity_poly.pdbx_strand_id
1 'polypeptide(L)'
;MAKTTVEKLKLTAKGLANLSVDALQLFIDDAFMQVKEAGFPDEWQDVANRYLAAHLAVLDEKNVKSEGVGPLKREYSDKDLSFLDLNSTAYGQEYARLLKLYGDGRKGLSMVVV
;
A
#
# COMPACT_ATOMS: atom_id res chain seq x y z
N MET A 1 -4.16 15.52 -8.71
CA MET A 1 -4.25 14.18 -9.32
C MET A 1 -2.97 13.43 -9.01
N ALA A 2 -3.07 12.12 -8.75
CA ALA A 2 -1.89 11.28 -8.58
C ALA A 2 -1.07 11.24 -9.88
N LYS A 3 0.27 11.28 -9.77
CA LYS A 3 1.18 11.06 -10.91
C LYS A 3 1.26 9.57 -11.32
N THR A 4 0.72 8.70 -10.49
CA THR A 4 0.75 7.25 -10.65
C THR A 4 -0.41 6.81 -11.52
N THR A 5 -0.13 5.95 -12.49
CA THR A 5 -1.13 5.35 -13.38
C THR A 5 -1.28 3.86 -13.09
N VAL A 6 -2.43 3.29 -13.47
CA VAL A 6 -2.70 1.85 -13.36
C VAL A 6 -1.62 1.01 -14.05
N GLU A 7 -1.10 1.47 -15.20
CA GLU A 7 0.00 0.80 -15.90
C GLU A 7 1.28 0.72 -15.07
N LYS A 8 1.71 1.84 -14.48
CA LYS A 8 2.88 1.88 -13.60
C LYS A 8 2.71 0.97 -12.38
N LEU A 9 1.49 0.92 -11.83
CA LEU A 9 1.14 0.06 -10.71
C LEU A 9 1.26 -1.42 -11.08
N LYS A 10 0.69 -1.84 -12.22
CA LYS A 10 0.80 -3.22 -12.73
C LYS A 10 2.25 -3.62 -13.04
N LEU A 11 3.09 -2.68 -13.51
CA LEU A 11 4.52 -2.93 -13.70
C LEU A 11 5.27 -3.16 -12.38
N THR A 12 4.85 -2.48 -11.31
CA THR A 12 5.46 -2.61 -9.97
C THR A 12 5.03 -3.91 -9.28
N ALA A 13 3.75 -4.26 -9.41
CA ALA A 13 3.19 -5.46 -8.85
C ALA A 13 2.52 -6.30 -9.93
N LYS A 14 3.33 -7.15 -10.58
CA LYS A 14 2.90 -8.02 -11.69
C LYS A 14 1.75 -8.96 -11.31
N GLY A 15 1.60 -9.28 -10.02
CA GLY A 15 0.47 -10.08 -9.50
C GLY A 15 -0.90 -9.41 -9.66
N LEU A 16 -0.94 -8.08 -9.74
CA LEU A 16 -2.18 -7.30 -9.84
C LEU A 16 -2.72 -7.20 -11.28
N ALA A 17 -2.11 -7.90 -12.24
CA ALA A 17 -2.49 -7.81 -13.65
C ALA A 17 -3.98 -8.13 -13.89
N ASN A 18 -4.55 -9.02 -13.07
CA ASN A 18 -5.92 -9.51 -13.18
C ASN A 18 -6.96 -8.65 -12.44
N LEU A 19 -6.56 -7.64 -11.66
CA LEU A 19 -7.49 -6.71 -11.04
C LEU A 19 -8.05 -5.72 -12.06
N SER A 20 -9.30 -5.30 -11.83
CA SER A 20 -9.97 -4.32 -12.67
C SER A 20 -9.25 -2.97 -12.61
N VAL A 21 -9.30 -2.25 -13.73
CA VAL A 21 -8.69 -0.90 -13.83
C VAL A 21 -9.32 0.03 -12.80
N ASP A 22 -10.64 -0.06 -12.59
CA ASP A 22 -11.38 0.76 -11.64
C ASP A 22 -10.97 0.51 -10.19
N ALA A 23 -10.77 -0.76 -9.79
CA ALA A 23 -10.30 -1.09 -8.44
C ALA A 23 -8.88 -0.58 -8.21
N LEU A 24 -8.00 -0.74 -9.21
CA LEU A 24 -6.63 -0.23 -9.15
C LEU A 24 -6.58 1.29 -9.08
N GLN A 25 -7.49 1.99 -9.76
CA GLN A 25 -7.59 3.44 -9.68
C GLN A 25 -8.02 3.90 -8.27
N LEU A 26 -8.98 3.19 -7.66
CA LEU A 26 -9.39 3.44 -6.27
C LEU A 26 -8.22 3.33 -5.30
N PHE A 27 -7.43 2.25 -5.39
CA PHE A 27 -6.24 2.09 -4.53
C PHE A 27 -5.18 3.17 -4.76
N ILE A 28 -5.04 3.67 -5.99
CA ILE A 28 -4.13 4.79 -6.31
C ILE A 28 -4.61 6.09 -5.67
N ASP A 29 -5.92 6.34 -5.69
CA ASP A 29 -6.50 7.57 -5.16
C ASP A 29 -6.43 7.58 -3.62
N ASP A 30 -6.76 6.45 -2.99
CA ASP A 30 -6.65 6.27 -1.52
C ASP A 30 -5.20 6.42 -1.05
N ALA A 31 -4.26 5.78 -1.74
CA ALA A 31 -2.85 5.90 -1.44
C ALA A 31 -2.34 7.34 -1.62
N PHE A 32 -2.87 8.08 -2.61
CA PHE A 32 -2.42 9.44 -2.89
C PHE A 32 -2.81 10.40 -1.77
N MET A 33 -4.00 10.22 -1.19
CA MET A 33 -4.43 10.99 -0.03
C MET A 33 -3.47 10.79 1.15
N GLN A 34 -3.12 9.54 1.45
CA GLN A 34 -2.17 9.22 2.54
C GLN A 34 -0.76 9.75 2.28
N VAL A 35 -0.25 9.62 1.05
CA VAL A 35 1.07 10.14 0.66
C VAL A 35 1.11 11.66 0.75
N LYS A 36 0.01 12.34 0.43
CA LYS A 36 -0.10 13.79 0.61
C LYS A 36 -0.11 14.19 2.07
N GLU A 37 -0.87 13.50 2.91
CA GLU A 37 -0.90 13.74 4.35
C GLU A 37 0.47 13.49 5.01
N ALA A 38 1.21 12.49 4.54
CA ALA A 38 2.56 12.18 5.02
C ALA A 38 3.63 13.21 4.62
N GLY A 39 3.31 14.21 3.79
CA GLY A 39 4.20 15.34 3.50
C GLY A 39 5.42 14.99 2.64
N PHE A 40 5.33 13.99 1.77
CA PHE A 40 6.42 13.63 0.87
C PHE A 40 6.78 14.76 -0.11
N PRO A 41 8.08 14.95 -0.44
CA PRO A 41 8.50 15.80 -1.55
C PRO A 41 7.90 15.34 -2.89
N ASP A 42 7.61 16.29 -3.77
CA ASP A 42 6.94 16.05 -5.07
C ASP A 42 7.64 15.03 -5.98
N GLU A 43 8.96 14.86 -5.81
CA GLU A 43 9.79 13.88 -6.52
C GLU A 43 9.52 12.44 -6.03
N TRP A 44 9.21 12.27 -4.74
CA TRP A 44 8.99 10.97 -4.11
C TRP A 44 7.52 10.57 -4.01
N GLN A 45 6.60 11.52 -4.15
CA GLN A 45 5.16 11.26 -4.09
C GLN A 45 4.70 10.18 -5.08
N ASP A 46 5.17 10.18 -6.34
CA ASP A 46 4.77 9.15 -7.33
C ASP A 46 5.23 7.75 -6.92
N VAL A 47 6.44 7.67 -6.37
CA VAL A 47 7.04 6.39 -5.98
C VAL A 47 6.37 5.86 -4.72
N ALA A 48 6.22 6.70 -3.69
CA ALA A 48 5.54 6.36 -2.45
C ALA A 48 4.08 5.93 -2.71
N ASN A 49 3.36 6.68 -3.55
CA ASN A 49 2.00 6.36 -3.93
C ASN A 49 1.88 5.01 -4.63
N ARG A 50 2.81 4.71 -5.55
CA ARG A 50 2.82 3.43 -6.27
C ARG A 50 3.04 2.23 -5.36
N TYR A 51 3.95 2.36 -4.38
CA TYR A 51 4.20 1.28 -3.42
C TYR A 51 3.05 1.09 -2.44
N LEU A 52 2.44 2.18 -1.97
CA LEU A 52 1.28 2.09 -1.08
C LEU A 52 0.06 1.53 -1.81
N ALA A 53 -0.24 1.99 -3.03
CA ALA A 53 -1.32 1.44 -3.84
C ALA A 53 -1.10 -0.06 -4.15
N ALA A 54 0.14 -0.48 -4.41
CA ALA A 54 0.48 -1.89 -4.61
C ALA A 54 0.25 -2.72 -3.35
N HIS A 55 0.61 -2.17 -2.18
CA HIS A 55 0.36 -2.80 -0.90
C HIS A 55 -1.13 -3.05 -0.68
N LEU A 56 -1.96 -2.01 -0.84
CA LEU A 56 -3.41 -2.09 -0.66
C LEU A 56 -4.05 -3.12 -1.60
N ALA A 57 -3.70 -3.07 -2.88
CA ALA A 57 -4.24 -3.98 -3.88
C ALA A 57 -3.83 -5.45 -3.64
N VAL A 58 -2.60 -5.69 -3.16
CA VAL A 58 -2.14 -7.06 -2.82
C VAL A 58 -2.86 -7.60 -1.60
N LEU A 59 -3.16 -6.76 -0.60
CA LEU A 59 -3.92 -7.19 0.57
C LEU A 59 -5.37 -7.53 0.19
N ASP A 60 -6.00 -6.71 -0.66
CA ASP A 60 -7.34 -6.97 -1.17
C ASP A 60 -7.42 -8.31 -1.92
N GLU A 61 -6.48 -8.55 -2.86
CA GLU A 61 -6.44 -9.81 -3.62
C GLU A 61 -6.26 -11.05 -2.71
N LYS A 62 -5.41 -10.94 -1.66
CA LYS A 62 -5.21 -12.01 -0.68
C LYS A 62 -6.46 -12.27 0.15
N ASN A 63 -7.18 -11.22 0.55
CA ASN A 63 -8.42 -11.33 1.31
C ASN A 63 -9.50 -12.03 0.48
N VAL A 64 -9.67 -11.64 -0.79
CA VAL A 64 -10.63 -12.29 -1.71
C VAL A 64 -10.30 -13.78 -1.90
N LYS A 65 -9.02 -14.14 -2.07
CA LYS A 65 -8.59 -15.55 -2.17
C LYS A 65 -8.88 -16.34 -0.90
N SER A 66 -8.70 -15.74 0.28
CA SER A 66 -9.03 -16.36 1.57
C SER A 66 -10.54 -16.61 1.70
N GLU A 67 -11.38 -15.67 1.27
CA GLU A 67 -12.84 -15.80 1.31
C GLU A 67 -13.38 -16.90 0.38
N GLY A 68 -12.72 -17.15 -0.75
CA GLY A 68 -13.12 -18.21 -1.70
C GLY A 68 -12.74 -19.64 -1.30
N VAL A 69 -11.87 -19.83 -0.29
CA VAL A 69 -11.24 -21.13 0.01
C VAL A 69 -11.91 -21.92 1.16
N GLY A 70 -13.01 -21.46 1.77
CA GLY A 70 -13.88 -22.41 2.49
C GLY A 70 -14.97 -21.88 3.44
N PRO A 71 -15.91 -22.77 3.85
CA PRO A 71 -16.80 -22.59 4.98
C PRO A 71 -16.13 -23.19 6.25
N LEU A 72 -15.03 -22.60 6.71
CA LEU A 72 -14.40 -23.00 7.98
C LEU A 72 -14.62 -21.87 8.98
N LYS A 73 -15.43 -22.18 10.00
CA LYS A 73 -15.73 -21.42 11.22
C LYS A 73 -15.07 -20.05 11.28
N ARG A 74 -15.84 -19.02 10.93
CA ARG A 74 -15.60 -17.64 11.37
C ARG A 74 -15.75 -17.61 12.89
N GLU A 75 -14.71 -17.98 13.61
CA GLU A 75 -14.40 -17.22 14.82
C GLU A 75 -14.07 -15.82 14.31
N TYR A 76 -14.99 -14.88 14.58
CA TYR A 76 -14.74 -13.47 14.49
C TYR A 76 -13.73 -13.12 15.59
N SER A 77 -12.47 -13.56 15.45
CA SER A 77 -11.36 -12.84 16.04
C SER A 77 -11.33 -11.51 15.29
N ASP A 78 -11.70 -10.45 16.00
CA ASP A 78 -11.64 -9.05 15.61
C ASP A 78 -10.92 -8.83 14.27
N LYS A 79 -11.69 -8.67 13.19
CA LYS A 79 -11.19 -8.17 11.91
C LYS A 79 -10.83 -6.69 12.07
N ASP A 80 -9.91 -6.37 12.98
CA ASP A 80 -8.95 -5.29 12.82
C ASP A 80 -7.97 -5.75 11.74
N LEU A 81 -8.49 -5.91 10.51
CA LEU A 81 -7.67 -6.24 9.36
C LEU A 81 -6.80 -5.02 9.09
N SER A 82 -5.55 -5.22 9.47
CA SER A 82 -4.37 -4.41 9.32
C SER A 82 -4.04 -4.08 7.86
N PHE A 83 -4.96 -3.43 7.14
CA PHE A 83 -4.63 -2.67 5.93
C PHE A 83 -3.55 -1.60 6.19
N LEU A 84 -3.29 -1.32 7.48
CA LEU A 84 -2.25 -0.44 7.98
C LEU A 84 -0.92 -1.14 8.33
N ASP A 85 -0.85 -2.48 8.40
CA ASP A 85 0.43 -3.14 8.67
C ASP A 85 1.28 -3.18 7.40
N LEU A 86 2.05 -2.11 7.23
CA LEU A 86 3.00 -1.93 6.13
C LEU A 86 4.00 -3.09 6.01
N ASN A 87 4.25 -3.87 7.07
CA ASN A 87 5.20 -4.98 7.01
C ASN A 87 4.65 -6.24 6.33
N SER A 88 3.34 -6.31 6.09
CA SER A 88 2.65 -7.49 5.56
C SER A 88 2.92 -7.77 4.07
N THR A 89 3.48 -6.80 3.33
CA THR A 89 3.91 -6.99 1.94
C THR A 89 5.23 -6.28 1.68
N ALA A 90 6.02 -6.79 0.72
CA ALA A 90 7.26 -6.13 0.29
C ALA A 90 7.03 -4.68 -0.18
N TYR A 91 5.86 -4.40 -0.76
CA TYR A 91 5.48 -3.05 -1.19
C TYR A 91 5.22 -2.11 -0.01
N GLY A 92 4.59 -2.61 1.05
CA GLY A 92 4.38 -1.83 2.26
C GLY A 92 5.69 -1.56 3.00
N GLN A 93 6.62 -2.51 3.00
CA GLN A 93 7.97 -2.33 3.58
C GLN A 93 8.75 -1.26 2.83
N GLU A 94 8.70 -1.24 1.49
CA GLU A 94 9.30 -0.17 0.70
C GLU A 94 8.63 1.18 0.95
N TYR A 95 7.30 1.23 1.06
CA TYR A 95 6.60 2.45 1.45
C TYR A 95 7.04 2.94 2.84
N ALA A 96 7.15 2.05 3.84
CA ALA A 96 7.64 2.38 5.17
C ALA A 96 9.07 2.91 5.15
N ARG A 97 9.94 2.34 4.32
CA ARG A 97 11.31 2.84 4.10
C ARG A 97 11.29 4.24 3.51
N LEU A 98 10.44 4.50 2.51
CA LEU A 98 10.28 5.81 1.90
C LEU A 98 9.70 6.82 2.89
N LEU A 99 8.71 6.44 3.68
CA LEU A 99 8.12 7.25 4.75
C LEU A 99 9.20 7.68 5.74
N LYS A 100 10.04 6.75 6.21
CA LYS A 100 11.15 7.08 7.11
C LYS A 100 12.20 8.01 6.51
N LEU A 101 12.44 7.93 5.20
CA LEU A 101 13.47 8.72 4.51
C LEU A 101 12.97 10.10 4.07
N TYR A 102 11.69 10.20 3.69
CA TYR A 102 11.15 11.32 2.95
C TYR A 102 9.76 11.77 3.41
N GLY A 103 9.03 10.93 4.13
CA GLY A 103 7.67 11.20 4.59
C GLY A 103 7.66 11.54 6.07
N ASP A 104 8.07 12.76 6.38
CA ASP A 104 7.66 13.45 7.60
C ASP A 104 8.08 14.90 7.47
N GLY A 105 7.11 15.81 7.44
CA GLY A 105 7.39 17.25 7.44
C GLY A 105 8.14 17.74 8.69
N ARG A 106 8.32 16.91 9.73
CA ARG A 106 9.10 17.13 10.96
C ARG A 106 9.13 15.82 11.79
N LYS A 107 10.25 15.08 11.81
CA LYS A 107 10.91 14.54 13.01
C LYS A 107 12.03 13.58 12.62
N GLY A 108 13.16 13.76 13.29
CA GLY A 108 14.43 13.14 12.95
C GLY A 108 14.40 11.62 12.96
N LEU A 109 15.17 11.06 12.02
CA LEU A 109 15.72 9.72 12.05
C LEU A 109 16.17 9.32 13.47
N SER A 110 15.35 8.57 14.22
CA SER A 110 15.88 7.72 15.27
C SER A 110 16.40 6.44 14.60
N MET A 111 17.63 6.49 14.11
CA MET A 111 18.40 5.27 13.90
C MET A 111 18.72 4.68 15.28
N VAL A 112 17.99 3.64 15.67
CA VAL A 112 18.49 2.72 16.69
C VAL A 112 19.43 1.77 15.97
N VAL A 113 20.74 1.97 16.16
CA VAL A 113 21.76 0.97 15.83
C VAL A 113 21.85 0.05 17.04
N VAL A 114 21.55 -1.24 16.86
CA VAL A 114 21.80 -2.31 17.84
C VAL A 114 23.18 -2.90 17.57
#